data_AF-A0A9P4GGF1-F1
#
_entry.id   AF-A0A9P4GGF1-F1
#
_cell.length_a   1.000
_cell.length_b   1.000
_cell.length_c   1.000
_cell.angle_alpha   90.00
_cell.angle_beta   90.00
_cell.angle_gamma   90.00
#
_symmetry.space_group_name_H-M   'P 1'
#
loop_
_entity.id
_entity.type
_entity.pdbx_description
1 polymer ?
#
loop_
_entity_poly.entity_id
_entity_poly.type
_entity_poly.pdbx_seq_one_letter_code
_entity_poly.pdbx_strand_id
1 'polypeptide(L)'
;MTIHTAILDIFRPFIASEQQHRFRSYLPQGASPTSIFAASVKQLKSLIFEYTYQYQPTQYNQMFPDSILYAANAVLHDRLDPERRPYFFFYMQLFHVFGSMGGGKAVNVTMQALLAIAHDKGAISSTEATQFTERLKDETSPKENEVVKTEHGWTVDMDHAIAGTAAANVDQLAHRFEEITLFNEFTEGVV
;
A
#
# COMPACT_ATOMS: atom_id res chain seq x y z
N MET A 1 11.90 10.05 -5.61
CA MET A 1 10.82 9.36 -4.86
C MET A 1 10.95 9.55 -3.36
N THR A 2 12.12 9.31 -2.76
CA THR A 2 12.39 9.45 -1.30
C THR A 2 12.01 10.81 -0.71
N ILE A 3 12.21 11.91 -1.44
CA ILE A 3 11.78 13.23 -0.98
C ILE A 3 10.25 13.27 -0.81
N HIS A 4 9.49 12.67 -1.73
CA HIS A 4 8.03 12.65 -1.62
C HIS A 4 7.55 11.74 -0.51
N THR A 5 8.17 10.58 -0.29
CA THR A 5 7.80 9.73 0.86
C THR A 5 8.02 10.47 2.19
N ALA A 6 9.14 11.19 2.33
CA ALA A 6 9.40 12.05 3.48
C ALA A 6 8.39 13.20 3.63
N ILE A 7 8.01 13.86 2.52
CA ILE A 7 6.96 14.88 2.55
C ILE A 7 5.62 14.28 3.01
N LEU A 8 5.27 13.08 2.54
CA LEU A 8 4.05 12.41 2.99
C LEU A 8 4.08 12.20 4.50
N ASP A 9 5.15 11.68 5.09
CA ASP A 9 5.26 11.51 6.55
C ASP A 9 5.19 12.83 7.33
N ILE A 10 5.88 13.87 6.85
CA ILE A 10 5.89 15.17 7.51
C ILE A 10 4.48 15.76 7.54
N PHE A 11 3.72 15.64 6.45
CA PHE A 11 2.42 16.30 6.32
C PHE A 11 1.23 15.43 6.74
N ARG A 12 1.35 14.10 6.78
CA ARG A 12 0.26 13.17 7.12
C ARG A 12 -0.43 13.48 8.46
N PRO A 13 0.29 13.81 9.56
CA PRO A 13 -0.33 14.16 10.85
C PRO A 13 -1.19 15.42 10.82
N PHE A 14 -1.16 16.17 9.71
CA PHE A 14 -1.87 17.44 9.55
C PHE A 14 -3.11 17.35 8.65
N ILE A 15 -3.53 16.13 8.28
CA ILE A 15 -4.60 15.89 7.30
C ILE A 15 -5.90 15.34 7.95
N ALA A 16 -5.85 14.74 9.14
CA ALA A 16 -7.01 14.40 10.00
C ALA A 16 -6.54 14.30 11.48
N SER A 17 -7.24 14.68 12.55
CA SER A 17 -8.67 14.67 12.91
C SER A 17 -9.05 15.99 13.61
N GLU A 18 -10.16 16.63 13.19
CA GLU A 18 -10.97 17.76 13.74
C GLU A 18 -10.43 18.81 14.75
N GLN A 19 -9.19 18.75 15.25
CA GLN A 19 -8.71 19.51 16.41
C GLN A 19 -7.21 19.88 16.36
N GLN A 20 -6.60 20.10 15.19
CA GLN A 20 -5.28 20.72 15.18
C GLN A 20 -5.37 22.25 15.26
N HIS A 21 -5.50 22.70 16.51
CA HIS A 21 -5.38 24.09 16.89
C HIS A 21 -4.04 24.69 16.43
N ARG A 22 -4.14 25.76 15.64
CA ARG A 22 -3.16 26.86 15.49
C ARG A 22 -1.81 26.53 14.85
N PHE A 23 -1.77 26.48 13.51
CA PHE A 23 -0.66 27.08 12.74
C PHE A 23 -1.21 27.85 11.53
N ARG A 24 -1.78 29.03 11.81
CA ARG A 24 -2.33 29.93 10.78
C ARG A 24 -1.34 30.97 10.26
N SER A 25 -0.10 31.01 10.73
CA SER A 25 0.76 32.19 10.55
C SER A 25 1.87 32.09 9.50
N TYR A 26 2.08 30.97 8.79
CA TYR A 26 3.27 30.84 7.92
C TYR A 26 3.10 30.21 6.55
N LEU A 27 1.89 29.88 6.10
CA LEU A 27 1.70 29.35 4.75
C LEU A 27 1.25 30.45 3.78
N PRO A 28 1.93 30.64 2.63
CA PRO A 28 1.46 31.52 1.56
C PRO A 28 0.01 31.18 1.16
N GLN A 29 -0.77 32.17 0.72
CA GLN A 29 -2.12 31.94 0.18
C GLN A 29 -2.08 30.84 -0.89
N GLY A 30 -2.66 29.68 -0.59
CA GLY A 30 -2.75 28.53 -1.51
C GLY A 30 -1.93 27.29 -1.13
N ALA A 31 -0.99 27.38 -0.20
CA ALA A 31 -0.30 26.21 0.33
C ALA A 31 -0.98 25.72 1.62
N SER A 32 -1.53 24.51 1.60
CA SER A 32 -2.06 23.81 2.77
C SER A 32 -1.35 22.46 2.93
N PRO A 33 -1.27 21.87 4.13
CA PRO A 33 -0.77 20.51 4.32
C PRO A 33 -1.40 19.52 3.34
N THR A 34 -2.72 19.61 3.15
CA THR A 34 -3.50 18.80 2.21
C THR A 34 -3.05 19.00 0.76
N SER A 35 -2.85 20.25 0.32
CA SER A 35 -2.42 20.51 -1.08
C SER A 35 -0.98 20.10 -1.34
N ILE A 36 -0.08 20.23 -0.35
CA ILE A 36 1.31 19.78 -0.43
C ILE A 36 1.38 18.25 -0.49
N PHE A 37 0.60 17.58 0.36
CA PHE A 37 0.47 16.13 0.36
C PHE A 37 -0.08 15.63 -0.98
N ALA A 38 -1.19 16.18 -1.45
CA ALA A 38 -1.79 15.81 -2.73
C ALA A 38 -0.83 16.02 -3.92
N ALA A 39 -0.11 17.14 -3.94
CA ALA A 39 0.92 17.40 -4.95
C ALA A 39 2.05 16.35 -4.90
N SER A 40 2.48 15.97 -3.69
CA SER A 40 3.52 14.95 -3.49
C SER A 40 3.06 13.55 -3.88
N VAL A 41 1.82 13.18 -3.59
CA VAL A 41 1.22 11.93 -4.09
C VAL A 41 1.23 11.93 -5.61
N LYS A 42 0.75 12.99 -6.25
CA LYS A 42 0.73 13.10 -7.72
C LYS A 42 2.14 12.96 -8.32
N GLN A 43 3.13 13.65 -7.78
CA GLN A 43 4.51 13.55 -8.25
C GLN A 43 5.10 12.16 -8.00
N LEU A 44 4.80 11.54 -6.85
CA LEU A 44 5.26 10.18 -6.55
C LEU A 44 4.68 9.17 -7.55
N LYS A 45 3.38 9.25 -7.89
CA LYS A 45 2.77 8.40 -8.94
C LYS A 45 3.53 8.52 -10.26
N SER A 46 3.78 9.74 -10.72
CA SER A 46 4.49 10.01 -11.98
C SER A 46 5.94 9.51 -11.95
N LEU A 47 6.65 9.73 -10.84
CA LEU A 47 8.03 9.27 -10.70
C LEU A 47 8.13 7.74 -10.72
N ILE A 48 7.21 7.03 -10.05
CA ILE A 48 7.19 5.56 -10.09
C ILE A 48 7.00 5.09 -11.53
N PHE A 49 6.03 5.66 -12.25
CA PHE A 49 5.80 5.32 -13.64
C PHE A 49 7.05 5.56 -14.51
N GLU A 50 7.63 6.76 -14.44
CA GLU A 50 8.83 7.12 -15.21
C GLU A 50 10.01 6.21 -14.89
N TYR A 51 10.22 5.88 -13.62
CA TYR A 51 11.31 5.00 -13.20
C TYR A 51 11.13 3.58 -13.75
N THR A 52 9.91 3.05 -13.71
CA THR A 52 9.63 1.71 -14.28
C THR A 52 9.69 1.70 -15.80
N TYR A 53 9.49 2.84 -16.44
CA TYR A 53 9.65 3.00 -17.88
C TYR A 53 11.12 3.09 -18.30
N GLN A 54 11.96 3.78 -17.51
CA GLN A 54 13.38 4.00 -17.82
C GLN A 54 14.29 2.84 -17.43
N TYR A 55 13.94 2.09 -16.37
CA TYR A 55 14.82 1.10 -15.77
C TYR A 55 14.19 -0.29 -15.78
N GLN A 56 15.03 -1.31 -16.04
CA GLN A 56 14.62 -2.70 -15.90
C GLN A 56 14.52 -3.09 -14.41
N PRO A 57 13.72 -4.11 -14.07
CA PRO A 57 13.58 -4.56 -12.69
C PRO A 57 14.89 -4.83 -11.95
N THR A 58 15.87 -5.41 -12.63
CA THR A 58 17.21 -5.70 -12.08
C THR A 58 18.01 -4.45 -11.69
N GLN A 59 17.55 -3.27 -12.09
CA GLN A 59 18.17 -1.97 -11.82
C GLN A 59 17.40 -1.18 -10.75
N TYR A 60 16.32 -1.74 -10.20
CA TYR A 60 15.57 -1.09 -9.14
C TYR A 60 16.40 -0.98 -7.87
N ASN A 61 16.38 0.21 -7.29
CA ASN A 61 17.09 0.47 -6.03
C ASN A 61 16.30 -0.10 -4.83
N GLN A 62 17.00 -0.29 -3.71
CA GLN A 62 16.42 -0.87 -2.49
C GLN A 62 15.29 -0.04 -1.85
N MET A 63 15.22 1.26 -2.13
CA MET A 63 14.19 2.18 -1.60
C MET A 63 12.92 2.23 -2.48
N PHE A 64 12.94 1.53 -3.61
CA PHE A 64 11.82 1.52 -4.54
C PHE A 64 10.54 0.88 -3.95
N PRO A 65 10.59 -0.25 -3.22
CA PRO A 65 9.42 -0.85 -2.57
C PRO A 65 8.72 0.12 -1.61
N ASP A 66 9.49 0.91 -0.85
CA ASP A 66 8.92 1.92 0.05
C ASP A 66 8.12 2.95 -0.74
N SER A 67 8.66 3.41 -1.86
CA SER A 67 7.96 4.38 -2.72
C SER A 67 6.63 3.83 -3.24
N ILE A 68 6.60 2.54 -3.62
CA ILE A 68 5.37 1.85 -4.04
C ILE A 68 4.39 1.75 -2.87
N LEU A 69 4.86 1.38 -1.67
CA LEU A 69 4.03 1.27 -0.47
C LEU A 69 3.30 2.59 -0.17
N TYR A 70 4.02 3.71 -0.17
CA TYR A 70 3.45 5.04 0.07
C TYR A 70 2.41 5.42 -0.98
N ALA A 71 2.70 5.15 -2.25
CA ALA A 71 1.78 5.46 -3.34
C ALA A 71 0.51 4.59 -3.30
N ALA A 72 0.66 3.29 -3.03
CA ALA A 72 -0.45 2.37 -2.85
C ALA A 72 -1.34 2.79 -1.68
N ASN A 73 -0.73 3.16 -0.55
CA ASN A 73 -1.47 3.58 0.62
C ASN A 73 -2.28 4.85 0.35
N ALA A 74 -1.67 5.87 -0.27
CA ALA A 74 -2.36 7.10 -0.65
C ALA A 74 -3.52 6.85 -1.63
N VAL A 75 -3.32 5.97 -2.61
CA VAL A 75 -4.34 5.59 -3.60
C VAL A 75 -5.51 4.85 -2.96
N LEU A 76 -5.25 3.93 -2.04
CA LEU A 76 -6.32 3.19 -1.36
C LEU A 76 -7.16 4.09 -0.45
N HIS A 77 -6.55 5.11 0.15
CA HIS A 77 -7.22 6.08 1.02
C HIS A 77 -8.06 7.12 0.25
N ASP A 78 -7.73 7.41 -1.00
CA ASP A 78 -8.55 8.28 -1.85
C ASP A 78 -9.69 7.49 -2.51
N ARG A 79 -10.83 7.42 -1.82
CA ARG A 79 -12.03 6.70 -2.30
C ARG A 79 -12.72 7.40 -3.48
N LEU A 80 -12.40 8.66 -3.74
CA LEU A 80 -13.02 9.46 -4.80
C LEU A 80 -12.20 9.44 -6.09
N ASP A 81 -10.93 9.04 -6.03
CA ASP A 81 -10.06 8.90 -7.20
C ASP A 81 -10.57 7.77 -8.13
N PRO A 82 -11.04 8.08 -9.35
CA PRO A 82 -11.51 7.07 -10.30
C PRO A 82 -10.37 6.16 -10.79
N GLU A 83 -9.13 6.63 -10.71
CA GLU A 83 -7.94 5.88 -11.11
C GLU A 83 -7.39 5.02 -9.96
N ARG A 84 -8.03 4.99 -8.79
CA ARG A 84 -7.49 4.29 -7.62
C ARG A 84 -7.24 2.81 -7.88
N ARG A 85 -8.16 2.17 -8.58
CA ARG A 85 -8.12 0.72 -8.84
C ARG A 85 -7.03 0.34 -9.85
N PRO A 86 -6.91 0.98 -11.04
CA PRO A 86 -5.80 0.67 -11.94
C PRO A 86 -4.43 0.99 -11.33
N TYR A 87 -4.29 2.09 -10.59
CA TYR A 87 -3.02 2.38 -9.89
C TYR A 87 -2.70 1.33 -8.83
N PHE A 88 -3.68 0.87 -8.06
CA PHE A 88 -3.48 -0.19 -7.08
C PHE A 88 -2.93 -1.47 -7.72
N PHE A 89 -3.56 -1.96 -8.80
CA PHE A 89 -3.07 -3.16 -9.48
C PHE A 89 -1.68 -2.97 -10.11
N PHE A 90 -1.41 -1.77 -10.65
CA PHE A 90 -0.07 -1.43 -11.12
C PHE A 90 0.98 -1.58 -10.02
N TYR A 91 0.71 -1.04 -8.81
CA TYR A 91 1.62 -1.17 -7.68
C TYR A 91 1.78 -2.60 -7.18
N MET A 92 0.70 -3.38 -7.16
CA MET A 92 0.75 -4.80 -6.79
C MET A 92 1.63 -5.60 -7.77
N GLN A 93 1.56 -5.30 -9.06
CA GLN A 93 2.45 -5.92 -10.06
C GLN A 93 3.92 -5.54 -9.83
N LEU A 94 4.21 -4.28 -9.49
CA LEU A 94 5.56 -3.85 -9.20
C LEU A 94 6.14 -4.51 -7.95
N PHE A 95 5.32 -4.68 -6.90
CA PHE A 95 5.71 -5.45 -5.73
C PHE A 95 6.02 -6.90 -6.10
N HIS A 96 5.15 -7.56 -6.87
CA HIS A 96 5.38 -8.94 -7.31
C HIS A 96 6.72 -9.10 -8.07
N VAL A 97 6.97 -8.21 -9.03
CA VAL A 97 8.24 -8.19 -9.79
C VAL A 97 9.44 -7.97 -8.86
N PHE A 98 9.32 -7.11 -7.85
CA PHE A 98 10.38 -6.90 -6.87
C PHE A 98 10.59 -8.13 -5.97
N GLY A 99 9.52 -8.80 -5.57
CA GLY A 99 9.55 -10.00 -4.73
C GLY A 99 10.31 -11.16 -5.38
N SER A 100 10.09 -11.39 -6.68
CA SER A 100 10.75 -12.48 -7.44
C SER A 100 12.26 -12.29 -7.61
N MET A 101 12.81 -11.11 -7.31
CA MET A 101 14.25 -10.82 -7.36
C MET A 101 14.99 -11.06 -6.03
N GLY A 102 14.34 -11.67 -5.03
CA GLY A 102 14.98 -12.05 -3.76
C GLY A 102 14.41 -11.37 -2.51
N GLY A 103 13.35 -10.57 -2.65
CA GLY A 103 12.61 -9.96 -1.53
C GLY A 103 11.39 -10.77 -1.04
N GLY A 104 11.18 -11.97 -1.58
CA GLY A 104 9.90 -12.70 -1.62
C GLY A 104 9.07 -12.65 -0.34
N LYS A 105 9.63 -13.01 0.82
CA LYS A 105 8.86 -13.12 2.06
C LYS A 105 8.28 -11.78 2.55
N ALA A 106 9.10 -10.73 2.68
CA ALA A 106 8.64 -9.43 3.18
C ALA A 106 7.68 -8.73 2.19
N VAL A 107 7.94 -8.91 0.90
CA VAL A 107 7.09 -8.40 -0.17
C VAL A 107 5.71 -9.08 -0.14
N ASN A 108 5.66 -10.41 -0.02
CA ASN A 108 4.41 -11.16 -0.01
C ASN A 108 3.51 -10.75 1.17
N VAL A 109 4.06 -10.64 2.38
CA VAL A 109 3.27 -10.20 3.55
C VAL A 109 2.79 -8.74 3.37
N THR A 110 3.61 -7.86 2.80
CA THR A 110 3.20 -6.48 2.48
C THR A 110 2.06 -6.45 1.44
N MET A 111 2.13 -7.31 0.43
CA MET A 111 1.09 -7.43 -0.60
C MET A 111 -0.22 -7.94 -0.01
N GLN A 112 -0.20 -8.95 0.86
CA GLN A 112 -1.38 -9.42 1.59
C GLN A 112 -2.01 -8.31 2.44
N ALA A 113 -1.18 -7.57 3.18
CA ALA A 113 -1.64 -6.44 3.97
C ALA A 113 -2.30 -5.35 3.09
N LEU A 114 -1.71 -5.03 1.93
CA LEU A 114 -2.29 -4.09 0.97
C LEU A 114 -3.61 -4.59 0.36
N LEU A 115 -3.76 -5.89 0.12
CA LEU A 115 -5.01 -6.49 -0.34
C LEU A 115 -6.11 -6.40 0.71
N ALA A 116 -5.79 -6.61 2.00
CA ALA A 116 -6.75 -6.40 3.09
C ALA A 116 -7.22 -4.94 3.14
N ILE A 117 -6.30 -3.97 3.09
CA ILE A 117 -6.66 -2.53 3.05
C ILE A 117 -7.53 -2.23 1.83
N ALA A 118 -7.17 -2.77 0.66
CA ALA A 118 -7.91 -2.56 -0.57
C ALA A 118 -9.33 -3.11 -0.50
N HIS A 119 -9.50 -4.30 0.07
CA HIS A 119 -10.81 -4.90 0.32
C HIS A 119 -11.64 -4.05 1.29
N ASP A 120 -11.09 -3.72 2.46
CA ASP A 120 -11.83 -3.01 3.52
C ASP A 120 -12.22 -1.57 3.08
N LYS A 121 -11.45 -0.95 2.19
CA LYS A 121 -11.79 0.35 1.57
C LYS A 121 -12.65 0.23 0.29
N GLY A 122 -13.04 -0.99 -0.07
CA GLY A 122 -13.89 -1.30 -1.23
C GLY A 122 -13.25 -0.96 -2.57
N ALA A 123 -11.92 -1.05 -2.67
CA ALA A 123 -11.18 -0.92 -3.94
C ALA A 123 -11.20 -2.22 -4.77
N ILE A 124 -11.33 -3.37 -4.10
CA ILE A 124 -11.43 -4.72 -4.70
C ILE A 124 -12.48 -5.56 -3.95
N SER A 125 -12.95 -6.63 -4.57
CA SER A 125 -13.79 -7.66 -3.93
C SER A 125 -12.95 -8.78 -3.30
N SER A 126 -13.58 -9.62 -2.45
CA SER A 126 -12.93 -10.82 -1.87
C SER A 126 -12.47 -11.81 -2.94
N THR A 127 -13.28 -12.00 -4.00
CA THR A 127 -12.96 -12.85 -5.14
C THR A 127 -11.72 -12.33 -5.87
N GLU A 128 -11.63 -11.02 -6.10
CA GLU A 128 -10.48 -10.40 -6.77
C GLU A 128 -9.20 -10.53 -5.94
N ALA A 129 -9.32 -10.40 -4.62
CA ALA A 129 -8.20 -10.55 -3.70
C ALA A 129 -7.68 -12.01 -3.66
N THR A 130 -8.60 -12.97 -3.73
CA THR A 130 -8.28 -14.41 -3.80
C THR A 130 -7.61 -14.77 -5.13
N GLN A 131 -8.21 -14.38 -6.26
CA GLN A 131 -7.65 -14.60 -7.61
C GLN A 131 -6.28 -13.96 -7.80
N PHE A 132 -6.02 -12.82 -7.14
CA PHE A 132 -4.70 -12.22 -7.17
C PHE A 132 -3.68 -13.12 -6.46
N THR A 133 -4.04 -13.68 -5.31
CA THR A 133 -3.14 -14.52 -4.50
C THR A 133 -2.90 -15.90 -5.11
N GLU A 134 -3.89 -16.48 -5.77
CA GLU A 134 -3.72 -17.72 -6.53
C GLU A 134 -2.71 -17.56 -7.66
N ARG A 135 -2.83 -16.48 -8.44
CA ARG A 135 -1.83 -16.14 -9.47
C ARG A 135 -0.44 -15.98 -8.89
N LEU A 136 -0.31 -15.34 -7.73
CA LEU A 136 0.99 -15.23 -7.05
C LEU A 136 1.56 -16.59 -6.64
N LYS A 137 0.72 -17.50 -6.13
CA LYS A 137 1.15 -18.84 -5.71
C LYS A 137 1.63 -19.69 -6.88
N ASP A 138 0.98 -19.58 -8.03
CA ASP A 138 1.38 -20.29 -9.26
C ASP A 138 2.72 -19.81 -9.82
N GLU A 139 3.05 -18.53 -9.60
CA GLU A 139 4.24 -17.88 -10.14
C GLU A 139 5.45 -17.88 -9.17
N THR A 140 5.26 -18.26 -7.90
CA THR A 140 6.32 -18.22 -6.86
C THR A 140 6.63 -19.59 -6.26
N SER A 141 7.84 -19.74 -5.70
CA SER A 141 8.25 -21.01 -5.09
C SER A 141 7.43 -21.31 -3.81
N PRO A 142 7.12 -22.59 -3.49
CA PRO A 142 6.41 -22.94 -2.25
C PRO A 142 7.06 -22.39 -0.96
N LYS A 143 8.37 -22.14 -0.96
CA LYS A 143 9.11 -21.53 0.16
C LYS A 143 8.85 -20.04 0.35
N GLU A 144 8.37 -19.35 -0.68
CA GLU A 144 8.01 -17.93 -0.66
C GLU A 144 6.55 -17.71 -0.25
N ASN A 145 5.72 -18.76 -0.33
CA ASN A 145 4.30 -18.76 0.02
C ASN A 145 4.02 -19.07 1.51
N GLU A 146 5.06 -19.30 2.31
CA GLU A 146 4.92 -19.57 3.74
C GLU A 146 4.55 -18.28 4.50
N VAL A 147 3.43 -18.30 5.24
CA VAL A 147 2.99 -17.20 6.10
C VAL A 147 4.05 -16.98 7.18
N VAL A 148 4.81 -15.89 7.06
CA VAL A 148 5.87 -15.57 8.00
C VAL A 148 5.32 -14.59 9.03
N LYS A 149 5.22 -15.03 10.28
CA LYS A 149 5.11 -14.12 11.41
C LYS A 149 6.40 -13.32 11.51
N THR A 150 6.31 -12.01 11.34
CA THR A 150 7.48 -11.15 11.51
C THR A 150 7.63 -10.83 13.00
N GLU A 151 8.81 -11.06 13.59
CA GLU A 151 9.01 -10.85 15.04
C GLU A 151 8.86 -9.37 15.45
N HIS A 152 8.99 -8.45 14.48
CA HIS A 152 8.88 -7.01 14.63
C HIS A 152 8.21 -6.38 13.39
N GLY A 153 6.93 -6.68 13.17
CA GLY A 153 6.20 -6.21 11.98
C GLY A 153 6.29 -4.71 11.73
N TRP A 154 6.26 -4.31 10.46
CA TRP A 154 6.30 -2.90 10.04
C TRP A 154 4.89 -2.34 9.79
N THR A 155 4.82 -1.01 9.66
CA THR A 155 3.56 -0.31 9.37
C THR A 155 3.27 -0.32 7.87
N VAL A 156 2.09 -0.80 7.49
CA VAL A 156 1.60 -0.80 6.09
C VAL A 156 0.47 0.22 5.91
N ASP A 157 -0.46 0.32 6.85
CA ASP A 157 -1.48 1.39 6.85
C ASP A 157 -0.96 2.65 7.54
N MET A 158 -0.34 3.54 6.77
CA MET A 158 0.33 4.71 7.33
C MET A 158 -0.64 5.80 7.80
N ASP A 159 -1.85 5.85 7.25
CA ASP A 159 -2.87 6.80 7.67
C ASP A 159 -3.53 6.34 8.99
N HIS A 160 -3.73 5.04 9.20
CA HIS A 160 -4.14 4.51 10.51
C HIS A 160 -3.01 4.52 11.55
N ALA A 161 -1.75 4.44 11.13
CA ALA A 161 -0.61 4.47 12.06
C ALA A 161 -0.51 5.76 12.88
N ILE A 162 -1.06 6.88 12.38
CA ILE A 162 -1.14 8.15 13.13
C ILE A 162 -1.93 7.98 14.43
N ALA A 163 -2.92 7.09 14.46
CA ALA A 163 -3.70 6.80 15.65
C ALA A 163 -2.98 5.84 16.63
N GLY A 164 -1.75 5.42 16.33
CA GLY A 164 -0.97 4.49 17.16
C GLY A 164 -1.58 3.08 17.20
N THR A 165 -2.40 2.72 16.21
CA THR A 165 -3.14 1.47 16.23
C THR A 165 -2.29 0.32 15.75
N ALA A 166 -2.27 -0.79 16.50
CA ALA A 166 -1.68 -2.05 16.06
C ALA A 166 -2.31 -2.55 14.74
N ALA A 167 -3.54 -2.14 14.43
CA ALA A 167 -4.27 -2.45 13.19
C ALA A 167 -3.56 -1.98 11.90
N ALA A 168 -2.60 -1.06 12.00
CA ALA A 168 -1.80 -0.60 10.88
C ALA A 168 -0.61 -1.52 10.55
N ASN A 169 -0.35 -2.52 11.40
CA ASN A 169 0.79 -3.41 11.30
C ASN A 169 0.59 -4.49 10.22
N VAL A 170 1.68 -4.83 9.53
CA VAL A 170 1.72 -5.82 8.46
C VAL A 170 1.18 -7.18 8.88
N ASP A 171 1.49 -7.67 10.10
CA ASP A 171 1.04 -9.00 10.55
C ASP A 171 -0.47 -9.02 10.83
N GLN A 172 -1.02 -7.93 11.39
CA GLN A 172 -2.46 -7.83 11.66
C GLN A 172 -3.26 -7.73 10.36
N LEU A 173 -2.75 -6.96 9.39
CA LEU A 173 -3.37 -6.82 8.09
C LEU A 173 -3.24 -8.10 7.24
N ALA A 174 -2.13 -8.83 7.35
CA ALA A 174 -1.99 -10.14 6.73
C ALA A 174 -2.95 -11.18 7.33
N HIS A 175 -3.12 -11.21 8.65
CA HIS A 175 -4.16 -12.05 9.29
C HIS A 175 -5.57 -11.65 8.84
N ARG A 176 -5.84 -10.34 8.75
CA ARG A 176 -7.12 -9.84 8.22
C ARG A 176 -7.36 -10.30 6.78
N PHE A 177 -6.31 -10.36 5.97
CA PHE A 177 -6.37 -10.89 4.62
C PHE A 177 -6.76 -12.38 4.62
N GLU A 178 -6.17 -13.19 5.49
CA GLU A 178 -6.52 -14.62 5.63
C GLU A 178 -8.02 -14.79 5.92
N GLU A 179 -8.58 -14.00 6.83
CA GLU A 179 -10.02 -14.00 7.13
C GLU A 179 -10.89 -13.70 5.90
N ILE A 180 -10.48 -12.71 5.08
CA ILE A 180 -11.20 -12.33 3.85
C ILE A 180 -11.21 -13.50 2.87
N THR A 181 -10.08 -14.19 2.70
CA THR A 181 -9.97 -15.33 1.78
C THR A 181 -10.72 -16.57 2.27
N LEU A 182 -10.63 -16.90 3.56
CA LEU A 182 -11.35 -18.00 4.20
C LEU A 182 -12.86 -17.80 4.07
N PHE A 183 -13.35 -16.59 4.34
CA PHE A 183 -14.78 -16.31 4.24
C PHE A 183 -15.32 -16.51 2.82
N ASN A 184 -14.54 -16.12 1.80
CA ASN A 184 -14.92 -16.32 0.40
C ASN A 184 -15.07 -17.81 0.06
N GLU A 185 -14.12 -18.65 0.48
CA GLU A 185 -14.12 -20.10 0.26
C GLU A 185 -15.38 -20.78 0.83
N PHE A 186 -15.88 -20.33 2.00
CA PHE A 186 -17.10 -20.86 2.60
C PHE A 186 -18.40 -20.35 1.95
N THR A 187 -18.36 -19.23 1.23
CA THR A 187 -19.55 -18.65 0.57
C THR A 187 -19.72 -19.07 -0.89
N GLU A 188 -18.66 -19.50 -1.57
CA GLU A 188 -18.73 -19.98 -2.97
C GLU A 188 -19.33 -21.41 -3.10
N GLY A 189 -19.51 -22.13 -1.99
CA GLY A 189 -20.14 -23.46 -1.94
C GLY A 189 -21.63 -23.48 -1.58
N VAL A 190 -22.29 -22.32 -1.43
CA VAL A 190 -23.70 -22.19 -1.06
C VAL A 190 -24.46 -21.35 -2.09
N VAL A 191 -24.60 -21.87 -3.31
CA VAL A 191 -25.61 -21.44 -4.29
C VAL A 191 -26.21 -22.67 -4.97
#